data_AF-A0A8A1LS57-F1
#
_entry.id   AF-A0A8A1LS57-F1
#
_cell.length_a   1.000
_cell.length_b   1.000
_cell.length_c   1.000
_cell.angle_alpha   90.00
_cell.angle_beta   90.00
_cell.angle_gamma   90.00
#
_symmetry.space_group_name_H-M   'P 1'
#
loop_
_entity.id
_entity.type
_entity.pdbx_description
1 polymer ?
#
loop_
_entity_poly.entity_id
_entity_poly.type
_entity_poly.pdbx_seq_one_letter_code
_entity_poly.pdbx_strand_id
1 'polypeptide(L)' 'MDLRDAQIARVVLFGDPLRGLPLVAIAEDKVMEICAKGDPICRGGLDISAHLSYAADANSAASFLAEAVTGKH' A
#
# COMPACT_ATOMS: atom_id res chain seq x y z
N MET A 1 1.29 6.72 17.44
CA MET A 1 0.22 5.71 17.60
C MET A 1 0.89 4.35 17.55
N ASP A 2 0.80 3.58 18.64
CA ASP A 2 1.38 2.24 18.76
C ASP A 2 0.36 1.20 18.24
N LEU A 3 0.29 1.05 16.92
CA LEU A 3 -0.52 0.03 16.29
C LEU A 3 0.37 -1.22 16.12
N ARG A 4 0.05 -2.29 16.86
CA ARG A 4 0.76 -3.57 16.78
C ARG A 4 0.12 -4.47 15.72
N ASP A 5 0.88 -5.37 15.10
CA ASP A 5 0.46 -6.25 13.99
C ASP A 5 -0.92 -6.91 14.18
N ALA A 6 -1.26 -7.29 15.42
CA ALA A 6 -2.53 -7.95 15.74
C ALA A 6 -3.78 -7.05 15.62
N GLN A 7 -3.62 -5.72 15.54
CA GLN A 7 -4.71 -4.77 15.39
C GLN A 7 -4.94 -4.32 13.94
N ILE A 8 -3.96 -4.60 13.06
CA ILE A 8 -3.99 -4.21 11.66
C ILE A 8 -4.27 -5.43 10.82
N ALA A 9 -5.41 -5.41 10.13
CA ALA A 9 -5.82 -6.52 9.27
C ALA A 9 -4.96 -6.57 8.00
N ARG A 10 -4.89 -5.44 7.27
CA ARG A 10 -4.07 -5.21 6.06
C ARG A 10 -3.78 -3.72 5.89
N VAL A 11 -2.76 -3.38 5.10
CA VAL A 11 -2.33 -2.01 4.78
C VAL A 11 -2.18 -1.86 3.28
N VAL A 12 -2.64 -0.74 2.73
CA VAL A 12 -2.31 -0.33 1.35
C VAL A 12 -1.55 0.98 1.40
N LEU A 13 -0.43 1.05 0.68
CA LEU A 13 0.37 2.26 0.50
C LEU A 13 0.30 2.68 -0.97
N PHE A 14 -0.09 3.92 -1.23
CA PHE A 14 -0.06 4.51 -2.58
C PHE A 14 1.04 5.56 -2.64
N GLY A 15 1.94 5.45 -3.61
CA GLY A 15 3.00 6.45 -3.81
C GLY A 15 3.95 6.59 -2.62
N ASP A 16 4.30 5.49 -1.94
CA ASP A 16 5.14 5.51 -0.74
C ASP A 16 6.56 6.04 -1.03
N PRO A 17 6.97 7.20 -0.47
CA PRO A 17 8.31 7.75 -0.64
C PRO A 17 9.44 6.85 -0.11
N LEU A 18 9.09 5.94 0.81
CA LEU A 18 10.01 4.99 1.44
C LEU A 18 9.88 3.58 0.85
N ARG A 19 9.26 3.48 -0.33
CA ARG A 19 8.92 2.22 -1.00
C ARG A 19 10.04 1.20 -0.84
N GLY A 20 9.71 -0.05 -0.51
CA GLY A 20 10.68 -1.13 -0.33
C GLY A 20 11.49 -1.06 0.98
N LEU A 21 11.12 -0.18 1.91
CA LEU A 21 11.41 -0.37 3.33
C LEU A 21 10.19 -1.01 4.01
N PRO A 22 10.38 -2.08 4.81
CA PRO A 22 9.26 -2.75 5.45
C PRO A 22 8.64 -1.90 6.56
N LEU A 23 7.33 -2.03 6.74
CA LEU A 23 6.65 -1.50 7.93
C LEU A 23 7.02 -2.37 9.13
N VAL A 24 7.90 -1.86 10.00
CA VAL A 24 8.58 -2.61 11.09
C VAL A 24 7.65 -3.45 11.99
N ALA A 25 6.37 -3.08 12.11
CA ALA A 25 5.41 -3.77 12.97
C ALA A 25 4.29 -4.51 12.21
N ILE A 26 4.36 -4.64 10.88
CA ILE A 26 3.33 -5.25 10.04
C ILE A 26 3.97 -6.33 9.16
N ALA A 27 3.38 -7.53 9.16
CA ALA A 27 3.85 -8.60 8.28
C ALA A 27 3.73 -8.21 6.79
N GLU A 28 4.74 -8.53 5.97
CA GLU A 28 4.80 -8.09 4.55
C GLU A 28 3.63 -8.60 3.72
N ASP A 29 3.08 -9.79 4.04
CA ASP A 29 1.91 -10.37 3.37
C ASP A 29 0.61 -9.59 3.62
N LYS A 30 0.58 -8.74 4.66
CA LYS A 30 -0.52 -7.81 4.94
C LYS A 30 -0.37 -6.47 4.24
N VAL A 31 0.74 -6.23 3.55
CA VAL A 31 1.03 -4.93 2.93
C VAL A 31 0.95 -5.03 1.40
N MET A 32 0.11 -4.19 0.81
CA MET A 32 0.10 -3.94 -0.62
C MET A 32 0.68 -2.55 -0.88
N GLU A 33 1.78 -2.50 -1.63
CA GLU A 33 2.42 -1.24 -2.01
C GLU A 33 2.20 -0.99 -3.50
N ILE A 34 1.56 0.13 -3.82
CA ILE A 34 1.22 0.52 -5.19
C ILE A 34 2.03 1.76 -5.53
N CYS A 35 2.82 1.65 -6.58
CA CYS A 35 3.57 2.78 -7.09
C CYS A 35 3.57 2.76 -8.62
N ALA A 36 2.99 3.82 -9.19
CA ALA A 36 2.86 4.00 -10.62
C ALA A 36 4.24 4.19 -11.26
N LYS A 37 4.42 3.62 -12.45
CA LYS A 37 5.69 3.74 -13.17
C LYS A 37 5.95 5.21 -13.49
N GLY A 38 7.10 5.73 -13.05
CA GLY A 38 7.51 7.11 -13.29
C GLY A 38 7.08 8.10 -12.20
N ASP A 39 6.35 7.64 -11.18
CA ASP A 39 6.03 8.45 -9.99
C ASP A 39 7.36 8.88 -9.31
N PRO A 40 7.66 10.18 -9.26
CA PRO A 40 8.90 10.68 -8.69
C PRO A 40 9.02 10.42 -7.18
N ILE A 41 7.92 10.19 -6.48
CA ILE A 41 7.90 10.08 -5.02
C ILE A 41 8.47 8.74 -4.57
N CYS A 42 8.13 7.62 -5.20
CA CYS A 42 8.40 6.33 -4.55
C CYS A 42 9.88 5.92 -4.51
N ARG A 43 10.57 5.96 -5.67
CA ARG A 43 12.01 5.68 -5.79
C ARG A 43 12.62 6.38 -7.02
N GLY A 44 12.05 7.50 -7.42
CA GLY A 44 12.48 8.27 -8.58
C GLY A 44 11.63 8.07 -9.83
N GLY A 45 11.78 9.03 -10.75
CA GLY A 45 10.84 9.29 -11.82
C GLY A 45 10.73 10.80 -12.02
N LEU A 46 9.97 11.23 -13.02
CA LEU A 46 9.74 12.66 -13.32
C LEU A 46 8.27 12.93 -13.66
N ASP A 47 7.41 11.91 -13.62
CA ASP A 47 6.01 12.03 -14.02
C ASP A 47 5.12 12.24 -12.79
N ILE A 48 4.85 13.50 -12.48
CA ILE A 48 3.93 13.89 -11.40
C ILE A 48 2.51 13.39 -11.68
N SER A 49 2.11 13.23 -12.94
CA SER A 49 0.77 12.73 -13.28
C SER A 49 0.59 11.28 -12.81
N ALA A 50 1.66 10.49 -12.85
CA ALA A 50 1.66 9.13 -12.31
C ALA A 50 1.34 9.13 -10.80
N HIS A 51 1.90 10.07 -10.03
CA HIS A 51 1.58 10.22 -8.60
C HIS A 51 0.12 10.57 -8.32
N LEU A 52 -0.53 11.29 -9.24
CA LEU A 52 -1.93 11.71 -9.10
C LEU A 52 -2.93 10.68 -9.65
N SER A 53 -2.45 9.55 -10.17
CA SER A 53 -3.25 8.58 -10.93
C SER A 53 -3.83 7.40 -10.13
N TYR A 54 -3.48 7.27 -8.84
CA TYR A 54 -3.81 6.08 -8.02
C TYR A 54 -5.31 5.81 -7.82
N ALA A 55 -6.19 6.74 -8.20
CA ALA A 55 -7.63 6.48 -8.23
C ALA A 55 -7.99 5.25 -9.08
N ALA A 56 -7.20 4.94 -10.12
CA ALA A 56 -7.40 3.74 -10.95
C ALA A 56 -7.23 2.43 -10.17
N ASP A 57 -6.41 2.43 -9.10
CA ASP A 57 -6.08 1.25 -8.30
C ASP A 57 -7.02 1.06 -7.10
N ALA A 58 -7.93 2.01 -6.85
CA ALA A 58 -8.78 2.04 -5.66
C ALA A 58 -9.60 0.75 -5.48
N ASN A 59 -10.12 0.18 -6.56
CA ASN A 59 -10.88 -1.08 -6.50
C ASN A 59 -10.00 -2.26 -6.10
N SER A 60 -8.79 -2.37 -6.67
CA SER A 60 -7.86 -3.46 -6.32
C SER A 60 -7.41 -3.35 -4.86
N ALA A 61 -7.11 -2.14 -4.41
CA ALA A 61 -6.76 -1.86 -3.02
C ALA A 61 -7.91 -2.22 -2.05
N ALA A 62 -9.14 -1.83 -2.40
CA ALA A 62 -10.32 -2.16 -1.61
C ALA A 62 -10.55 -3.68 -1.54
N SER A 63 -10.41 -4.39 -2.65
CA SER A 63 -10.49 -5.86 -2.67
C SER A 63 -9.44 -6.50 -1.77
N PHE A 64 -8.18 -6.05 -1.85
CA PHE A 64 -7.11 -6.52 -0.97
C PHE A 64 -7.45 -6.30 0.50
N LEU A 65 -7.95 -5.12 0.89
CA LEU A 65 -8.35 -4.86 2.27
C LEU A 65 -9.53 -5.74 2.71
N ALA A 66 -10.52 -5.95 1.83
CA ALA A 66 -11.72 -6.73 2.14
C ALA A 66 -11.43 -8.23 2.37
N GLU A 67 -10.44 -8.80 1.69
CA GLU A 67 -9.98 -10.18 1.90
C GLU A 67 -9.52 -10.45 3.34
N ALA A 68 -9.09 -9.41 4.06
CA ALA A 68 -8.73 -9.55 5.47
C ALA A 68 -9.92 -9.92 6.38
N VAL A 69 -11.15 -9.70 5.92
CA VAL A 69 -12.39 -9.98 6.65
C VAL A 69 -13.01 -11.30 6.22
N THR A 70 -12.78 -11.74 4.97
CA THR A 70 -13.38 -12.96 4.42
C THR A 70 -12.61 -14.24 4.74
N GLY A 71 -11.33 -14.13 5.15
CA GLY A 71 -10.47 -15.26 5.54
C GLY A 71 -10.63 -15.80 6.96
N LYS A 72 -11.60 -15.30 7.76
CA LYS A 72 -11.95 -15.91 9.06
C LYS A 72 -12.91 -17.09 8.88
N HIS A 73 -12.35 -18.26 8.53
CA HIS A 73 -12.96 -19.57 8.79
C HIS A 73 -11.92 -20.46 9.46
#